data_AF-A0A7J5DYM7-F1
#
_entry.id   AF-A0A7J5DYM7-F1
#
_cell.length_a   1.000
_cell.length_b   1.000
_cell.length_c   1.000
_cell.angle_alpha   90.00
_cell.angle_beta   90.00
_cell.angle_gamma   90.00
#
_symmetry.space_group_name_H-M   'P 1'
#
loop_
_entity.id
_entity.type
_entity.pdbx_description
1 polymer ?
#
loop_
_entity_poly.entity_id
_entity_poly.type
_entity_poly.pdbx_seq_one_letter_code
_entity_poly.pdbx_strand_id
1 'polypeptide(L)'
;MDLPEHDAQGAMPSARRDRSVVVDGWFASHADSGTPGPHLRLRASDFEELVIRTDQVPMLCALLTAVAERIDAQWAVDGQQYADEVVRRSPDPQDPEVERAAALARLRFVASVGERADEVLALIRAADSTDEAVDSVAALLDADPADVLVRLARFNLLGLTRPATERRWQLIDGE
;
A
#
# COMPACT_ATOMS: atom_id res chain seq x y z
N MET A 1 1.72 -5.31 16.35
CA MET A 1 0.98 -6.51 16.78
C MET A 1 0.34 -7.02 15.51
N ASP A 2 0.79 -8.16 15.01
CA ASP A 2 0.34 -8.70 13.73
C ASP A 2 -1.13 -9.07 13.84
N LEU A 3 -2.00 -8.31 13.16
CA LEU A 3 -3.34 -8.79 12.85
C LEU A 3 -3.18 -10.10 12.06
N PRO A 4 -4.01 -11.13 12.28
CA PRO A 4 -3.89 -12.41 11.60
C PRO A 4 -4.02 -12.23 10.09
N GLU A 5 -2.87 -12.02 9.46
CA GLU A 5 -2.72 -11.95 8.03
C GLU A 5 -2.83 -13.40 7.51
N HIS A 6 -3.91 -13.67 6.74
CA HIS A 6 -4.03 -14.71 5.70
C HIS A 6 -4.94 -15.94 5.94
N ASP A 7 -5.80 -16.00 6.97
CA ASP A 7 -6.61 -17.22 7.18
C ASP A 7 -7.83 -17.37 6.22
N ALA A 8 -8.33 -16.28 5.65
CA ALA A 8 -9.40 -16.31 4.66
C ALA A 8 -8.85 -16.20 3.23
N GLN A 9 -8.04 -17.16 2.80
CA GLN A 9 -7.56 -17.22 1.41
C GLN A 9 -7.92 -18.56 0.75
N GLY A 10 -8.15 -18.52 -0.56
CA GLY A 10 -8.36 -19.70 -1.38
C GLY A 10 -7.85 -19.50 -2.80
N ALA A 11 -7.53 -20.60 -3.48
CA ALA A 11 -7.09 -20.57 -4.86
C ALA A 11 -7.70 -21.70 -5.70
N MET A 12 -7.87 -21.44 -6.98
CA MET A 12 -8.29 -22.42 -7.98
C MET A 12 -7.51 -22.25 -9.28
N PRO A 13 -7.43 -23.26 -10.16
CA PRO A 13 -6.81 -23.11 -11.47
C PRO A 13 -7.44 -21.99 -12.30
N SER A 14 -6.63 -21.19 -12.98
CA SER A 14 -7.07 -20.23 -13.99
C SER A 14 -7.28 -20.92 -15.35
N ALA A 15 -7.90 -20.21 -16.29
CA ALA A 15 -7.86 -20.58 -17.72
C ALA A 15 -6.47 -20.35 -18.35
N ARG A 16 -5.61 -19.54 -17.70
CA ARG A 16 -4.23 -19.31 -18.12
C ARG A 16 -3.34 -20.43 -17.58
N ARG A 17 -2.45 -20.94 -18.45
CA ARG A 17 -1.52 -22.01 -18.12
C ARG A 17 -0.62 -21.60 -16.95
N ASP A 18 -0.43 -22.51 -15.99
CA ASP A 18 0.42 -22.34 -14.82
C ASP A 18 0.09 -21.12 -13.94
N ARG A 19 -1.17 -20.65 -14.00
CA ARG A 19 -1.70 -19.55 -13.17
C ARG A 19 -2.91 -20.01 -12.37
N SER A 20 -3.14 -19.33 -11.25
CA SER A 20 -4.33 -19.53 -10.42
C SER A 20 -5.15 -18.26 -10.27
N VAL A 21 -6.44 -18.42 -10.05
CA VAL A 21 -7.31 -17.40 -9.48
C VAL A 21 -7.16 -17.49 -7.97
N VAL A 22 -6.88 -16.36 -7.34
CA VAL A 22 -6.76 -16.23 -5.89
C VAL A 22 -7.92 -15.37 -5.40
N VAL A 23 -8.58 -15.85 -4.35
CA VAL A 23 -9.59 -15.12 -3.59
C VAL A 23 -9.00 -14.83 -2.22
N ASP A 24 -8.80 -13.55 -1.91
CA ASP A 24 -8.37 -13.08 -0.60
C ASP A 24 -9.57 -12.46 0.13
N GLY A 25 -9.76 -12.81 1.40
CA GLY A 25 -10.66 -12.15 2.34
C GLY A 25 -9.90 -11.20 3.27
N TRP A 26 -10.42 -10.00 3.51
CA TRP A 26 -9.87 -9.04 4.48
C TRP A 26 -10.99 -8.21 5.11
N PHE A 27 -10.66 -7.55 6.23
CA PHE A 27 -11.50 -6.49 6.79
C PHE A 27 -11.14 -5.17 6.15
N ALA A 28 -12.11 -4.53 5.52
CA ALA A 28 -11.95 -3.15 5.08
C ALA A 28 -12.52 -2.23 6.16
N SER A 29 -11.79 -1.18 6.47
CA SER A 29 -12.26 -0.12 7.36
C SER A 29 -13.30 0.77 6.67
N HIS A 30 -13.31 0.78 5.33
CA HIS A 30 -14.15 1.61 4.47
C HIS A 30 -14.45 0.85 3.16
N ALA A 31 -15.63 1.10 2.61
CA ALA A 31 -16.10 0.55 1.34
C ALA A 31 -16.91 1.63 0.62
N ASP A 32 -17.03 1.58 -0.71
CA ASP A 32 -17.87 2.52 -1.47
C ASP A 32 -19.34 2.54 -0.99
N SER A 33 -19.78 1.45 -0.37
CA SER A 33 -21.10 1.30 0.25
C SER A 33 -21.19 1.82 1.70
N GLY A 34 -20.10 2.37 2.24
CA GLY A 34 -20.02 3.07 3.52
C GLY A 34 -19.98 2.18 4.77
N THR A 35 -19.87 0.85 4.64
CA THR A 35 -19.89 -0.04 5.80
C THR A 35 -18.56 -0.79 5.95
N PRO A 36 -17.85 -0.63 7.10
CA PRO A 36 -16.71 -1.47 7.45
C PRO A 36 -17.13 -2.93 7.55
N GLY A 37 -16.24 -3.85 7.19
CA GLY A 37 -16.55 -5.27 7.30
C GLY A 37 -15.78 -6.18 6.35
N PRO A 38 -16.24 -7.43 6.23
CA PRO A 38 -15.60 -8.44 5.41
C PRO A 38 -15.70 -8.12 3.92
N HIS A 39 -14.58 -8.26 3.21
CA HIS A 39 -14.47 -8.04 1.77
C HIS A 39 -13.76 -9.20 1.09
N LEU A 40 -14.02 -9.38 -0.20
CA LEU A 40 -13.37 -10.37 -1.07
C LEU A 40 -12.71 -9.70 -2.27
N ARG A 41 -11.54 -10.20 -2.66
CA ARG A 41 -10.71 -9.68 -3.76
C ARG A 41 -10.33 -10.87 -4.59
N LEU A 42 -10.66 -10.76 -5.87
CA LEU A 42 -10.32 -11.75 -6.87
C LEU A 42 -9.15 -11.21 -7.68
N ARG A 43 -8.10 -12.01 -7.84
CA ARG A 43 -6.94 -11.65 -8.67
C ARG A 43 -6.32 -12.88 -9.31
N ALA A 44 -5.58 -12.68 -10.39
CA ALA A 44 -4.67 -13.69 -10.88
C ALA A 44 -3.44 -13.78 -9.96
N SER A 45 -2.85 -14.96 -9.85
CA SER A 45 -1.64 -15.18 -9.04
C SER A 45 -0.44 -14.34 -9.47
N ASP A 46 -0.41 -13.92 -10.74
CA ASP A 46 0.63 -13.07 -11.32
C ASP A 46 0.24 -11.58 -11.38
N PHE A 47 -0.91 -11.19 -10.82
CA PHE A 47 -1.43 -9.81 -10.84
C PHE A 47 -1.74 -9.25 -12.25
N GLU A 48 -1.72 -10.10 -13.27
CA GLU A 48 -2.13 -9.78 -14.63
C GLU A 48 -3.64 -10.00 -14.82
N GLU A 49 -4.11 -10.01 -16.07
CA GLU A 49 -5.50 -10.28 -16.41
C GLU A 49 -6.00 -11.61 -15.83
N LEU A 50 -7.13 -11.52 -15.13
CA LEU A 50 -7.85 -12.64 -14.55
C LEU A 50 -8.74 -13.29 -15.61
N VAL A 51 -8.41 -14.52 -16.00
CA VAL A 51 -9.17 -15.29 -16.99
C VAL A 51 -9.69 -16.58 -16.37
N ILE A 52 -11.00 -16.80 -16.51
CA ILE A 52 -11.69 -18.04 -16.14
C ILE A 52 -12.48 -18.54 -17.34
N ARG A 53 -12.57 -19.86 -17.50
CA ARG A 53 -13.49 -20.47 -18.46
C ARG A 53 -14.90 -20.52 -17.88
N THR A 54 -15.89 -20.52 -18.76
CA THR A 54 -17.31 -20.60 -18.36
C THR A 54 -17.65 -21.85 -17.57
N ASP A 55 -16.98 -22.97 -17.81
CA ASP A 55 -17.14 -24.23 -17.04
C ASP A 55 -16.45 -24.21 -15.67
N GLN A 56 -15.56 -23.24 -15.42
CA GLN A 56 -14.93 -23.04 -14.11
C GLN A 56 -15.76 -22.15 -13.18
N VAL A 57 -16.83 -21.51 -13.67
CA VAL A 57 -17.70 -20.62 -12.87
C VAL A 57 -18.27 -21.32 -11.63
N PRO A 58 -18.77 -22.57 -11.67
CA PRO A 58 -19.25 -23.24 -10.46
C PRO A 58 -18.17 -23.39 -9.38
N MET A 59 -16.93 -23.70 -9.79
CA MET A 59 -15.79 -23.81 -8.88
C MET A 59 -15.41 -22.44 -8.29
N LEU A 60 -15.47 -21.37 -9.10
CA LEU A 60 -15.26 -20.01 -8.60
C LEU A 60 -16.34 -19.62 -7.58
N CYS A 61 -17.61 -19.90 -7.85
CA CYS A 61 -18.69 -19.65 -6.89
C CYS A 61 -18.45 -20.40 -5.58
N ALA A 62 -18.08 -21.68 -5.64
CA ALA A 62 -17.78 -22.47 -4.44
C ALA A 62 -16.58 -21.90 -3.66
N LEU A 63 -15.53 -21.45 -4.35
CA LEU A 63 -14.38 -20.81 -3.74
C LEU A 63 -14.77 -19.49 -3.06
N LEU A 64 -15.54 -18.64 -3.74
CA LEU A 64 -16.03 -17.37 -3.20
C LEU A 64 -16.88 -17.58 -1.95
N THR A 65 -17.81 -18.54 -1.98
CA THR A 65 -18.63 -18.89 -0.82
C THR A 65 -17.77 -19.37 0.34
N ALA A 66 -16.83 -20.29 0.09
CA ALA A 66 -15.97 -20.82 1.14
C ALA A 66 -15.10 -19.74 1.80
N VAL A 67 -14.58 -18.78 1.01
CA VAL A 67 -13.80 -17.67 1.58
C VAL A 67 -14.70 -16.65 2.27
N ALA A 68 -15.89 -16.35 1.72
CA ALA A 68 -16.90 -15.50 2.36
C ALA A 68 -17.26 -16.00 3.76
N GLU A 69 -17.61 -17.29 3.87
CA GLU A 69 -17.97 -17.90 5.15
C GLU A 69 -16.83 -17.83 6.19
N ARG A 70 -15.57 -17.97 5.74
CA ARG A 70 -14.40 -17.84 6.62
C ARG A 70 -14.21 -16.41 7.10
N ILE A 71 -14.26 -15.42 6.21
CA ILE A 71 -14.05 -14.02 6.59
C ILE A 71 -15.21 -13.49 7.44
N ASP A 72 -16.45 -13.97 7.20
CA ASP A 72 -17.61 -13.65 8.05
C ASP A 72 -17.48 -14.26 9.45
N ALA A 73 -17.01 -15.52 9.54
CA ALA A 73 -16.75 -16.15 10.83
C ALA A 73 -15.66 -15.43 11.62
N GLN A 74 -14.61 -14.96 10.94
CA GLN A 74 -13.58 -14.11 11.56
C GLN A 74 -14.15 -12.78 12.01
N TRP A 75 -14.94 -12.12 11.16
CA TRP A 75 -15.58 -10.84 11.51
C TRP A 75 -16.47 -10.95 12.74
N ALA A 76 -17.19 -12.07 12.91
CA ALA A 76 -18.01 -12.31 14.09
C ALA A 76 -17.21 -12.38 15.40
N VAL A 77 -15.93 -12.74 15.35
CA VAL A 77 -15.03 -12.84 16.51
C VAL A 77 -14.25 -11.54 16.70
N ASP A 78 -13.62 -11.06 15.63
CA ASP A 78 -12.60 -10.00 15.68
C ASP A 78 -13.13 -8.63 15.22
N GLY A 79 -14.32 -8.58 14.60
CA GLY A 79 -14.83 -7.38 13.94
C GLY A 79 -15.06 -6.20 14.88
N GLN A 80 -15.45 -6.46 16.13
CA GLN A 80 -15.61 -5.39 17.13
C GLN A 80 -14.26 -4.77 17.50
N GLN A 81 -13.23 -5.58 17.71
CA GLN A 81 -11.89 -5.09 17.99
C GLN A 81 -11.34 -4.30 16.80
N TYR A 82 -11.48 -4.84 15.57
CA TYR A 82 -11.08 -4.13 14.36
C TYR A 82 -11.82 -2.79 14.21
N ALA A 83 -13.12 -2.75 14.51
CA ALA A 83 -13.90 -1.51 14.47
C ALA A 83 -13.39 -0.47 15.49
N ASP A 84 -13.03 -0.91 16.69
CA ASP A 84 -12.55 -0.02 17.76
C ASP A 84 -11.12 0.48 17.52
N GLU A 85 -10.25 -0.37 16.97
CA GLU A 85 -8.83 -0.08 16.78
C GLU A 85 -8.53 0.60 15.44
N VAL A 86 -9.21 0.20 14.36
CA VAL A 86 -8.91 0.62 12.99
C VAL A 86 -9.98 1.58 12.48
N VAL A 87 -11.26 1.18 12.49
CA VAL A 87 -12.35 1.98 11.89
C VAL A 87 -12.55 3.30 12.61
N ARG A 88 -12.70 3.29 13.93
CA ARG A 88 -12.98 4.52 14.71
C ARG A 88 -11.82 5.51 14.75
N ARG A 89 -10.58 5.03 14.50
CA ARG A 89 -9.38 5.86 14.51
C ARG A 89 -8.96 6.32 13.12
N SER A 90 -9.49 5.69 12.06
CA SER A 90 -9.12 6.00 10.68
C SER A 90 -10.19 6.85 10.02
N PRO A 91 -9.89 8.08 9.60
CA PRO A 91 -10.81 8.87 8.79
C PRO A 91 -11.10 8.12 7.48
N ASP A 92 -12.33 8.22 6.98
CA ASP A 92 -12.72 7.60 5.71
C ASP A 92 -11.91 8.21 4.56
N PRO A 93 -11.04 7.45 3.89
CA PRO A 93 -10.23 7.98 2.80
C PRO A 93 -11.07 8.43 1.60
N GLN A 94 -12.34 8.03 1.52
CA GLN A 94 -13.30 8.41 0.49
C GLN A 94 -14.17 9.60 0.88
N ASP A 95 -14.10 10.07 2.14
CA ASP A 95 -14.74 11.32 2.54
C ASP A 95 -14.12 12.49 1.75
N PRO A 96 -14.92 13.29 1.02
CA PRO A 96 -14.43 14.41 0.24
C PRO A 96 -13.57 15.41 1.04
N GLU A 97 -13.84 15.58 2.34
CA GLU A 97 -13.04 16.45 3.21
C GLU A 97 -11.67 15.84 3.50
N VAL A 98 -11.61 14.53 3.72
CA VAL A 98 -10.36 13.77 3.95
C VAL A 98 -9.53 13.73 2.67
N GLU A 99 -10.15 13.46 1.52
CA GLU A 99 -9.49 13.49 0.21
C GLU A 99 -8.92 14.89 -0.07
N ARG A 100 -9.72 15.94 0.17
CA ARG A 100 -9.29 17.34 0.01
C ARG A 100 -8.15 17.68 0.95
N ALA A 101 -8.21 17.29 2.22
CA ALA A 101 -7.15 17.51 3.19
C ALA A 101 -5.85 16.82 2.77
N ALA A 102 -5.94 15.56 2.31
CA ALA A 102 -4.80 14.81 1.79
C ALA A 102 -4.21 15.45 0.53
N ALA A 103 -5.04 15.95 -0.39
CA ALA A 103 -4.59 16.67 -1.57
C ALA A 103 -3.88 17.98 -1.21
N LEU A 104 -4.42 18.75 -0.26
CA LEU A 104 -3.78 19.98 0.22
C LEU A 104 -2.46 19.69 0.93
N ALA A 105 -2.39 18.63 1.76
CA ALA A 105 -1.15 18.21 2.40
C ALA A 105 -0.09 17.80 1.37
N ARG A 106 -0.48 17.14 0.27
CA ARG A 106 0.41 16.87 -0.87
C ARG A 106 0.95 18.14 -1.51
N LEU A 107 0.07 19.09 -1.84
CA LEU A 107 0.47 20.34 -2.46
C LEU A 107 1.39 21.17 -1.55
N ARG A 108 1.09 21.22 -0.24
CA ARG A 108 1.93 21.90 0.75
C ARG A 108 3.32 21.28 0.85
N PHE A 109 3.40 19.94 0.94
CA PHE A 109 4.69 19.26 0.97
C PHE A 109 5.54 19.58 -0.28
N VAL A 110 4.93 19.51 -1.47
CA VAL A 110 5.62 19.84 -2.73
C VAL A 110 6.05 21.31 -2.75
N ALA A 111 5.23 22.23 -2.26
CA ALA A 111 5.59 23.63 -2.13
C ALA A 111 6.79 23.82 -1.18
N SER A 112 6.77 23.20 0.00
CA SER A 112 7.88 23.28 0.97
C SER A 112 9.19 22.71 0.41
N VAL A 113 9.12 21.59 -0.32
CA VAL A 113 10.28 21.03 -1.03
C VAL A 113 10.77 21.99 -2.11
N GLY A 114 9.86 22.60 -2.87
CA GLY A 114 10.20 23.55 -3.94
C GLY A 114 10.85 24.83 -3.41
N GLU A 115 10.32 25.39 -2.33
CA GLU A 115 10.86 26.58 -1.66
C GLU A 115 12.26 26.35 -1.08
N ARG A 116 12.58 25.11 -0.72
CA ARG A 116 13.85 24.72 -0.08
C ARG A 116 14.62 23.68 -0.89
N ALA A 117 14.45 23.68 -2.21
CA ALA A 117 14.92 22.60 -3.07
C ALA A 117 16.43 22.36 -2.95
N ASP A 118 17.22 23.43 -2.90
CA ASP A 118 18.68 23.34 -2.78
C ASP A 118 19.12 22.74 -1.43
N GLU A 119 18.45 23.11 -0.34
CA GLU A 119 18.72 22.57 1.00
C GLU A 119 18.34 21.08 1.07
N VAL A 120 17.17 20.71 0.55
CA VAL A 120 16.71 19.32 0.48
C VAL A 120 17.70 18.47 -0.34
N LEU A 121 18.11 18.94 -1.51
CA LEU A 121 19.07 18.24 -2.36
C LEU A 121 20.45 18.11 -1.70
N ALA A 122 20.90 19.15 -0.99
CA ALA A 122 22.16 19.11 -0.26
C ALA A 122 22.13 18.05 0.85
N LEU A 123 21.05 18.00 1.65
CA LEU A 123 20.88 16.99 2.69
C LEU A 123 20.85 15.57 2.11
N ILE A 124 20.06 15.34 1.05
CA ILE A 124 19.95 14.03 0.42
C ILE A 124 21.31 13.55 -0.12
N ARG A 125 22.07 14.44 -0.79
CA ARG A 125 23.39 14.08 -1.34
C ARG A 125 24.45 13.86 -0.27
N ALA A 126 24.34 14.54 0.87
CA ALA A 126 25.28 14.44 1.96
C ALA A 126 25.06 13.18 2.82
N ALA A 127 23.84 12.65 2.84
CA ALA A 127 23.47 11.49 3.64
C ALA A 127 24.20 10.19 3.22
N ASP A 128 24.59 9.42 4.23
CA ASP A 128 25.21 8.09 4.11
C ASP A 128 24.18 6.97 3.97
N SER A 129 22.89 7.28 4.12
CA SER A 129 21.80 6.31 3.96
C SER A 129 20.48 6.98 3.56
N THR A 130 19.52 6.15 3.12
CA THR A 130 18.14 6.61 2.87
C THR A 130 17.46 7.07 4.16
N ASP A 131 17.65 6.35 5.26
CA ASP A 131 17.01 6.69 6.55
C ASP A 131 17.52 8.04 7.07
N GLU A 132 18.84 8.27 7.02
CA GLU A 132 19.42 9.56 7.41
C GLU A 132 18.92 10.72 6.52
N ALA A 133 18.80 10.49 5.21
CA ALA A 133 18.26 11.48 4.29
C ALA A 133 16.80 11.83 4.63
N VAL A 134 16.00 10.81 4.95
CA VAL A 134 14.60 10.96 5.35
C VAL A 134 14.49 11.75 6.64
N ASP A 135 15.23 11.38 7.68
CA ASP A 135 15.20 12.06 8.98
C ASP A 135 15.67 13.51 8.88
N SER A 136 16.72 13.76 8.10
CA SER A 136 17.27 15.11 7.90
C SER A 136 16.30 16.01 7.14
N VAL A 137 15.65 15.50 6.10
CA VAL A 137 14.64 16.27 5.35
C VAL A 137 13.35 16.44 6.15
N ALA A 138 12.96 15.44 6.95
CA ALA A 138 11.83 15.54 7.89
C ALA A 138 12.06 16.66 8.89
N ALA A 139 13.23 16.72 9.50
CA ALA A 139 13.63 17.80 10.40
C ALA A 139 13.67 19.17 9.69
N LEU A 140 14.14 19.22 8.45
CA LEU A 140 14.17 20.45 7.65
C LEU A 140 12.75 20.98 7.40
N LEU A 141 11.83 20.11 7.00
CA LEU A 141 10.50 20.48 6.54
C LEU A 141 9.42 20.47 7.64
N ASP A 142 9.80 20.14 8.88
CA ASP A 142 8.88 19.92 10.01
C ASP A 142 7.76 18.93 9.64
N ALA A 143 8.17 17.76 9.12
CA ALA A 143 7.28 16.75 8.56
C ALA A 143 7.52 15.36 9.18
N ASP A 144 6.52 14.48 9.05
CA ASP A 144 6.67 13.09 9.48
C ASP A 144 7.67 12.34 8.56
N PRO A 145 8.67 11.62 9.10
CA PRO A 145 9.63 10.83 8.33
C PRO A 145 8.98 9.83 7.35
N ALA A 146 7.88 9.18 7.73
CA ALA A 146 7.18 8.24 6.86
C ALA A 146 6.56 8.96 5.65
N ASP A 147 6.01 10.16 5.85
CA ASP A 147 5.51 11.01 4.78
C ASP A 147 6.64 11.44 3.82
N VAL A 148 7.80 11.82 4.37
CA VAL A 148 8.99 12.19 3.58
C VAL A 148 9.46 11.02 2.73
N LEU A 149 9.61 9.82 3.31
CA LEU A 149 10.01 8.61 2.60
C LEU A 149 9.07 8.32 1.42
N VAL A 150 7.77 8.23 1.68
CA VAL A 150 6.76 7.90 0.65
C VAL A 150 6.75 8.95 -0.47
N ARG A 151 6.86 10.24 -0.12
CA ARG A 151 6.71 11.33 -1.10
C ARG A 151 7.97 11.55 -1.91
N LEU A 152 9.16 11.55 -1.30
CA LEU A 152 10.42 11.71 -2.02
C LEU A 152 10.73 10.51 -2.92
N ALA A 153 10.32 9.30 -2.53
CA ALA A 153 10.42 8.11 -3.37
C ALA A 153 9.65 8.28 -4.70
N ARG A 154 8.49 8.94 -4.69
CA ARG A 154 7.72 9.23 -5.93
C ARG A 154 8.46 10.17 -6.89
N PHE A 155 9.25 11.09 -6.36
CA PHE A 155 10.14 11.95 -7.15
C PHE A 155 11.48 11.28 -7.48
N ASN A 156 11.71 10.06 -6.99
CA ASN A 156 12.97 9.33 -7.08
C ASN A 156 14.19 10.10 -6.53
N LEU A 157 13.95 11.02 -5.58
CA LEU A 157 15.04 11.87 -5.05
C LEU A 157 15.98 11.09 -4.13
N LEU A 158 15.50 10.02 -3.49
CA LEU A 158 16.31 9.15 -2.64
C LEU A 158 17.42 8.40 -3.43
N GLY A 159 17.30 8.33 -4.76
CA GLY A 159 18.37 7.82 -5.62
C GLY A 159 19.60 8.74 -5.73
N LEU A 160 19.54 9.95 -5.16
CA LEU A 160 20.63 10.93 -5.15
C LEU A 160 21.56 10.83 -3.93
N THR A 161 21.30 9.92 -2.99
CA THR A 161 22.19 9.68 -1.85
C THR A 161 23.57 9.23 -2.32
N ARG A 162 24.57 9.39 -1.45
CA ARG A 162 25.96 9.01 -1.75
C ARG A 162 26.08 7.53 -2.13
N PRO A 163 25.58 6.55 -1.35
CA PRO A 163 25.67 5.14 -1.72
C PRO A 163 24.93 4.80 -3.02
N ALA A 164 23.76 5.40 -3.26
CA ALA A 164 22.99 5.16 -4.48
C ALA A 164 23.69 5.72 -5.72
N THR A 165 24.39 6.85 -5.58
CA THR A 165 25.17 7.47 -6.65
C THR A 165 26.44 6.69 -6.94
N GLU A 166 27.18 6.26 -5.91
CA GLU A 166 28.38 5.42 -6.06
C GLU A 166 28.06 4.09 -6.75
N ARG A 167 27.01 3.40 -6.30
CA ARG A 167 26.53 2.16 -6.93
C ARG A 167 26.13 2.37 -8.39
N ARG A 168 25.53 3.51 -8.72
CA ARG A 168 25.16 3.84 -10.09
C ARG A 168 26.38 4.00 -10.99
N TRP A 169 27.43 4.66 -10.51
CA TRP A 169 28.69 4.81 -11.26
C TRP A 169 29.39 3.46 -11.45
N GLN A 170 29.44 2.60 -10.42
CA GLN A 170 29.96 1.23 -10.56
C GLN A 170 29.25 0.45 -11.69
N LEU A 171 27.91 0.55 -11.75
CA LEU A 171 27.12 -0.11 -12.80
C LEU A 171 27.32 0.49 -14.20
N ILE A 172 27.62 1.78 -14.31
CA ILE A 172 27.88 2.46 -15.59
C ILE A 172 29.29 2.16 -16.09
N ASP A 173 30.27 2.21 -15.19
CA ASP A 173 31.69 2.08 -15.51
C ASP A 173 32.14 0.62 -15.64
N GLY A 174 31.33 -0.33 -15.18
CA GLY A 174 31.47 -1.76 -15.49
C GLY A 174 32.53 -2.49 -14.68
N GLU A 175 32.62 -2.22 -13.36
CA GLU A 175 33.33 -3.09 -12.41
C GLU A 175 32.41 -4.19 -11.85
#